data_AF-A0ABD2GX13-F1
#
_entry.id   AF-A0ABD2GX13-F1
#
_cell.length_a   1.000
_cell.length_b   1.000
_cell.length_c   1.000
_cell.angle_alpha   90.00
_cell.angle_beta   90.00
_cell.angle_gamma   90.00
#
_symmetry.space_group_name_H-M   'P 1'
#
loop_
_entity.id
_entity.type
_entity.pdbx_description
1 polymer ?
#
loop_
_entity_poly.entity_id
_entity_poly.type
_entity_poly.pdbx_seq_one_letter_code
_entity_poly.pdbx_strand_id
1 'polypeptide(L)'
;MVVDFRKNAAPPPPITLCDSPVTAVESFRFLCTIIAQDLKWEQNSSSLIKKAEQIMFFLRQLKKFNLPKTMMVNFYTSIMESILTSSITIWYAAATAKDKGRLQRVIRSAEGDRLQSAIPPRPAGLQGPEAGR
;
A
#
# COMPACT_ATOMS: atom_id res chain seq x y z
N MET A 1 -3.14 20.89 13.69
CA MET A 1 -4.33 20.06 13.43
C MET A 1 -5.13 19.99 14.70
N VAL A 2 -6.42 20.33 14.66
CA VAL A 2 -7.34 20.19 15.79
C VAL A 2 -8.22 18.99 15.53
N VAL A 3 -8.35 18.11 16.53
CA VAL A 3 -9.22 16.93 16.47
C VAL A 3 -10.19 17.02 17.62
N ASP A 4 -11.48 17.03 17.31
CA ASP A 4 -12.55 17.08 18.30
C ASP A 4 -13.34 15.77 18.29
N PHE A 5 -13.29 15.04 19.40
CA PHE A 5 -13.97 13.74 19.55
C PHE A 5 -15.38 13.86 20.13
N ARG A 6 -15.88 15.08 20.37
CA ARG A 6 -17.23 15.32 20.91
C ARG A 6 -18.29 14.96 19.86
N LYS A 7 -19.33 14.21 20.26
CA LYS A 7 -20.46 13.85 19.39
C LYS A 7 -21.26 15.06 18.88
N ASN A 8 -21.27 16.15 19.65
CA ASN A 8 -21.89 17.42 19.31
C ASN A 8 -20.83 18.51 19.52
N ALA A 9 -19.99 18.70 18.51
CA ALA A 9 -18.92 19.68 18.54
C ALA A 9 -19.41 21.03 17.97
N ALA A 10 -19.26 22.10 18.74
CA ALA A 10 -19.34 23.44 18.19
C ALA A 10 -18.14 23.67 17.24
N PRO A 11 -18.26 24.53 16.21
CA PRO A 11 -17.14 24.88 15.35
C PRO A 11 -15.93 25.32 16.18
N PRO A 12 -14.71 24.81 15.88
CA PRO A 12 -13.53 25.21 16.61
C PRO A 12 -13.26 26.71 16.41
N PRO A 13 -12.75 27.41 17.44
CA PRO A 13 -12.40 28.82 17.30
C PRO A 13 -11.31 29.01 16.23
N PRO A 14 -11.31 30.15 15.52
CA PRO A 14 -10.31 30.43 14.49
C PRO A 14 -8.89 30.38 15.07
N ILE A 15 -7.99 29.66 14.39
CA ILE A 15 -6.56 29.64 14.73
C ILE A 15 -5.89 30.72 13.90
N THR A 16 -5.10 31.59 14.53
CA THR A 16 -4.26 32.58 13.85
C THR A 16 -2.79 32.18 13.93
N LEU A 17 -2.06 32.40 12.84
CA LEU A 17 -0.60 32.27 12.76
C LEU A 17 -0.05 33.59 12.20
N CYS A 18 0.81 34.27 12.96
CA CYS A 18 1.33 35.60 12.61
C CYS A 18 0.22 36.58 12.20
N ASP A 19 -0.83 36.69 13.02
CA ASP A 19 -2.01 37.54 12.79
C ASP A 19 -2.83 37.22 11.51
N SER A 20 -2.53 36.10 10.85
CA SER A 20 -3.27 35.59 9.71
C SER A 20 -4.12 34.37 10.10
N PRO A 21 -5.42 34.32 9.75
CA PRO A 21 -6.25 33.16 10.04
C PRO A 21 -5.78 31.94 9.24
N VAL A 22 -5.61 30.81 9.93
CA VAL A 22 -5.30 29.52 9.32
C VAL A 22 -6.56 28.96 8.68
N THR A 23 -6.50 28.69 7.37
CA THR A 23 -7.62 28.12 6.62
C THR A 23 -7.91 26.69 7.07
N ALA A 24 -9.18 26.41 7.38
CA ALA A 24 -9.64 25.04 7.59
C ALA A 24 -9.73 24.31 6.24
N VAL A 25 -9.25 23.07 6.20
CA VAL A 25 -9.28 22.21 5.00
C VAL A 25 -9.99 20.91 5.32
N GLU A 26 -10.74 20.38 4.35
CA GLU A 26 -11.48 19.12 4.50
C GLU A 26 -10.56 17.89 4.60
N SER A 27 -9.37 17.96 3.98
CA SER A 27 -8.36 16.92 4.11
C SER A 27 -6.95 17.50 3.98
N PHE A 28 -6.00 16.88 4.67
CA PHE A 28 -4.59 17.26 4.63
C PHE A 28 -3.71 16.02 4.49
N ARG A 29 -2.68 16.09 3.65
CA ARG A 29 -1.70 15.02 3.51
C ARG A 29 -0.48 15.30 4.39
N PHE A 30 -0.23 14.43 5.35
CA PHE A 30 0.95 14.45 6.19
C PHE A 30 1.69 13.12 6.09
N LEU A 31 2.98 13.15 5.70
CA LEU A 31 3.83 11.94 5.58
C LEU A 31 3.14 10.80 4.82
N CYS A 32 2.62 11.09 3.62
CA CYS A 32 1.82 10.18 2.79
C CYS A 32 0.47 9.74 3.35
N THR A 33 0.09 10.15 4.56
CA THR A 33 -1.20 9.84 5.18
C THR A 33 -2.19 10.97 4.92
N ILE A 34 -3.35 10.65 4.35
CA ILE A 34 -4.43 11.61 4.21
C ILE A 34 -5.25 11.59 5.50
N ILE A 35 -5.39 12.75 6.11
CA ILE A 35 -6.21 12.96 7.29
C ILE A 35 -7.41 13.78 6.84
N ALA A 36 -8.59 13.17 6.85
CA ALA A 36 -9.86 13.85 6.57
C ALA A 36 -10.43 14.49 7.84
N GLN A 37 -11.19 15.58 7.68
CA GLN A 37 -11.83 16.30 8.78
C GLN A 37 -12.81 15.41 9.56
N ASP A 38 -13.52 14.51 8.87
CA ASP A 38 -14.43 13.54 9.48
C ASP A 38 -13.72 12.31 10.07
N LEU A 39 -12.39 12.31 10.04
CA LEU A 39 -11.51 11.22 10.47
C LEU A 39 -11.82 9.87 9.79
N LYS A 40 -12.52 9.89 8.66
CA LYS A 40 -12.68 8.69 7.85
C LYS A 40 -11.41 8.43 7.06
N TRP A 41 -11.03 7.15 7.01
CA TRP A 41 -9.78 6.72 6.39
C TRP A 41 -9.94 6.29 4.93
N GLU A 42 -11.13 6.42 4.34
CA GLU A 42 -11.42 5.95 2.97
C GLU A 42 -10.56 6.65 1.92
N GLN A 43 -10.37 7.98 2.05
CA GLN A 43 -9.53 8.73 1.13
C GLN A 43 -8.06 8.29 1.26
N ASN A 44 -7.60 8.05 2.49
CA ASN A 44 -6.26 7.55 2.77
C ASN A 44 -6.04 6.15 2.21
N SER A 45 -6.88 5.19 2.60
CA SER A 45 -6.82 3.78 2.18
C SER A 45 -6.88 3.67 0.66
N SER A 46 -7.80 4.38 0.02
CA SER A 46 -7.92 4.43 -1.44
C SER A 46 -6.66 4.98 -2.11
N SER A 47 -6.04 6.03 -1.54
CA SER A 47 -4.81 6.59 -2.09
C SER A 47 -3.62 5.62 -1.96
N LEU A 48 -3.51 4.93 -0.82
CA LEU A 48 -2.45 3.94 -0.59
C LEU A 48 -2.61 2.72 -1.49
N ILE A 49 -3.85 2.21 -1.64
CA ILE A 49 -4.14 1.08 -2.53
C ILE A 49 -3.81 1.43 -3.97
N LYS A 50 -4.25 2.61 -4.47
CA LYS A 50 -3.91 3.06 -5.82
C LYS A 50 -2.40 3.16 -6.04
N LYS A 51 -1.67 3.69 -5.07
CA LYS A 51 -0.20 3.78 -5.13
C LYS A 51 0.42 2.38 -5.20
N ALA A 52 -0.04 1.45 -4.38
CA ALA A 52 0.44 0.07 -4.39
C ALA A 52 0.11 -0.65 -5.72
N GLU A 53 -1.09 -0.44 -6.28
CA GLU A 53 -1.50 -0.95 -7.59
C GLU A 53 -0.62 -0.39 -8.72
N GLN A 54 -0.28 0.92 -8.69
CA GLN A 54 0.63 1.55 -9.65
C GLN A 54 2.03 0.96 -9.59
N ILE A 55 2.57 0.75 -8.38
CA ILE A 55 3.87 0.10 -8.18
C ILE A 55 3.83 -1.32 -8.74
N MET A 56 2.78 -2.08 -8.44
CA MET A 56 2.60 -3.43 -8.97
C MET A 56 2.51 -3.45 -10.51
N PHE A 57 1.87 -2.44 -11.11
CA PHE A 57 1.83 -2.31 -12.56
C PHE A 57 3.22 -2.01 -13.13
N PHE A 58 3.94 -1.03 -12.57
CA PHE A 58 5.29 -0.68 -12.99
C PHE A 58 6.26 -1.88 -12.84
N LEU A 59 6.12 -2.65 -11.77
CA LEU A 59 6.88 -3.87 -11.54
C LEU A 59 6.63 -4.94 -12.62
N ARG A 60 5.38 -5.17 -13.02
CA ARG A 60 5.06 -6.08 -14.14
C ARG A 60 5.72 -5.62 -15.44
N GLN A 61 5.87 -4.31 -15.63
CA GLN A 61 6.59 -3.76 -16.77
C GLN A 61 8.10 -4.01 -16.64
N LEU A 62 8.69 -3.78 -15.46
CA LEU A 62 10.10 -4.06 -15.19
C LEU A 62 10.47 -5.55 -15.37
N LYS A 63 9.56 -6.48 -15.02
CA LYS A 63 9.76 -7.92 -15.24
C LYS A 63 10.06 -8.27 -16.70
N LYS A 64 9.54 -7.48 -17.66
CA LYS A 64 9.79 -7.67 -19.10
C LYS A 64 11.24 -7.39 -19.50
N PHE A 65 11.97 -6.62 -18.69
CA PHE A 65 13.37 -6.27 -18.95
C PHE A 65 14.38 -7.25 -18.31
N ASN A 66 13.92 -8.43 -17.84
CA ASN A 66 14.77 -9.49 -17.28
C ASN A 66 15.71 -9.03 -16.14
N LEU A 67 15.23 -8.14 -15.25
CA LEU A 67 16.01 -7.75 -14.07
C LEU A 67 16.28 -8.96 -13.15
N PRO A 68 17.40 -8.94 -12.38
CA PRO A 68 17.68 -9.98 -11.39
C PRO A 68 16.51 -10.15 -10.40
N LYS A 69 16.07 -11.39 -10.23
CA LYS A 69 14.93 -11.74 -9.36
C LYS A 69 15.10 -11.23 -7.92
N THR A 70 16.31 -11.30 -7.38
CA THR A 70 16.66 -10.81 -6.03
C THR A 70 16.44 -9.31 -5.89
N MET A 71 16.80 -8.53 -6.92
CA MET A 71 16.57 -7.09 -6.94
C MET A 71 15.07 -6.77 -6.99
N MET A 72 14.29 -7.52 -7.79
CA MET A 72 12.84 -7.36 -7.85
C MET A 72 12.16 -7.66 -6.51
N VAL A 73 12.54 -8.75 -5.83
CA VAL A 73 11.97 -9.13 -4.52
C VAL A 73 12.32 -8.10 -3.46
N ASN A 74 13.57 -7.65 -3.39
CA ASN A 74 13.98 -6.64 -2.39
C ASN A 74 13.27 -5.30 -2.59
N PHE A 75 13.15 -4.86 -3.85
CA PHE A 75 12.43 -3.64 -4.19
C PHE A 75 10.94 -3.76 -3.88
N TYR A 76 10.33 -4.90 -4.21
CA TYR A 76 8.95 -5.23 -3.89
C TYR A 76 8.68 -5.17 -2.37
N THR A 77 9.47 -5.91 -1.59
CA THR A 77 9.34 -6.00 -0.13
C THR A 77 9.53 -4.62 0.50
N SER A 78 10.61 -3.91 0.16
CA SER A 78 10.92 -2.60 0.74
C SER A 78 9.81 -1.57 0.50
N ILE A 79 9.24 -1.53 -0.70
CA ILE A 79 8.22 -0.53 -1.04
C ILE A 79 6.86 -0.89 -0.45
N MET A 80 6.45 -2.15 -0.51
CA MET A 80 5.20 -2.58 0.13
C MET A 80 5.28 -2.42 1.64
N GLU A 81 6.38 -2.84 2.26
CA GLU A 81 6.61 -2.63 3.69
C GLU A 81 6.60 -1.15 4.02
N SER A 82 7.27 -0.27 3.27
CA SER A 82 7.25 1.17 3.54
C SER A 82 5.84 1.78 3.48
N ILE A 83 5.05 1.41 2.47
CA ILE A 83 3.66 1.88 2.32
C ILE A 83 2.78 1.34 3.45
N LEU A 84 2.99 0.09 3.83
CA LEU A 84 2.22 -0.60 4.86
C LEU A 84 2.70 -0.32 6.28
N THR A 85 3.90 0.17 6.53
CA THR A 85 4.41 0.35 7.91
C THR A 85 4.40 1.81 8.34
N SER A 86 4.51 2.74 7.39
CA SER A 86 4.62 4.18 7.69
C SER A 86 3.45 4.76 8.48
N SER A 87 2.21 4.25 8.31
CA SER A 87 1.05 4.76 9.04
C SER A 87 -0.07 3.77 9.32
N ILE A 88 0.14 2.47 9.09
CA ILE A 88 -0.94 1.46 9.22
C ILE A 88 -1.53 1.38 10.62
N THR A 89 -0.74 1.65 11.66
CA THR A 89 -1.20 1.70 13.05
C THR A 89 -2.27 2.77 13.27
N ILE A 90 -2.26 3.84 12.47
CA ILE A 90 -3.15 5.00 12.60
C ILE A 90 -4.52 4.70 11.97
N TRP A 91 -4.54 4.08 10.78
CA TRP A 91 -5.76 4.00 9.98
C TRP A 91 -6.31 2.58 9.80
N TYR A 92 -5.51 1.53 9.99
CA TYR A 92 -5.93 0.17 9.64
C TYR A 92 -7.07 -0.35 10.53
N ALA A 93 -7.03 -0.08 11.84
CA ALA A 93 -8.09 -0.49 12.76
C ALA A 93 -9.46 0.05 12.29
N ALA A 94 -9.49 1.33 11.90
CA ALA A 94 -10.67 2.06 11.47
C ALA A 94 -10.98 1.94 9.97
N ALA A 95 -10.20 1.18 9.19
CA ALA A 95 -10.47 0.94 7.78
C ALA A 95 -11.64 -0.05 7.57
N THR A 96 -12.36 0.14 6.46
CA THR A 96 -13.48 -0.73 6.07
C THR A 96 -13.02 -2.15 5.75
N ALA A 97 -13.90 -3.15 5.91
CA ALA A 97 -13.60 -4.54 5.53
C ALA A 97 -13.24 -4.67 4.05
N LYS A 98 -13.88 -3.86 3.19
CA LYS A 98 -13.59 -3.78 1.75
C LYS A 98 -12.16 -3.34 1.49
N ASP A 99 -11.71 -2.26 2.14
CA ASP A 99 -10.35 -1.74 1.96
C ASP A 99 -9.29 -2.70 2.49
N LYS A 100 -9.56 -3.32 3.65
CA LYS A 100 -8.71 -4.38 4.21
C LYS A 100 -8.57 -5.54 3.22
N GLY A 101 -9.67 -5.97 2.61
CA GLY A 101 -9.66 -7.04 1.59
C GLY A 101 -8.88 -6.67 0.33
N ARG A 102 -9.00 -5.43 -0.15
CA ARG A 102 -8.22 -4.92 -1.30
C ARG A 102 -6.72 -4.91 -0.98
N LEU A 103 -6.34 -4.41 0.19
CA LEU A 103 -4.95 -4.38 0.65
C LEU A 103 -4.35 -5.78 0.72
N GLN A 104 -5.09 -6.73 1.31
CA GLN A 104 -4.71 -8.13 1.39
C GLN A 104 -4.49 -8.76 0.01
N ARG A 105 -5.29 -8.40 -1.00
CA ARG A 105 -5.09 -8.87 -2.38
C ARG A 105 -3.76 -8.38 -2.96
N VAL A 106 -3.39 -7.13 -2.71
CA VAL A 106 -2.10 -6.59 -3.18
C VAL A 106 -0.92 -7.31 -2.51
N ILE A 107 -1.00 -7.55 -1.21
CA ILE A 107 0.01 -8.30 -0.45
C ILE A 107 0.16 -9.71 -1.02
N ARG A 108 -0.96 -10.45 -1.15
CA ARG A 108 -0.95 -11.83 -1.68
C ARG A 108 -0.43 -11.94 -3.10
N SER A 109 -0.81 -11.03 -3.98
CA SER A 109 -0.32 -11.02 -5.36
C SER A 109 1.21 -11.02 -5.40
N ALA A 110 1.80 -10.37 -4.41
CA ALA A 110 3.19 -10.04 -4.51
C ALA A 110 4.07 -10.85 -3.54
N GLU A 111 3.47 -11.47 -2.53
CA GLU A 111 3.93 -12.77 -1.98
C GLU A 111 3.95 -13.87 -3.05
N GLY A 112 2.95 -13.92 -3.94
CA GLY A 112 2.91 -14.86 -5.06
C GLY A 112 4.08 -14.68 -6.02
N ASP A 113 4.40 -13.44 -6.39
CA ASP A 113 5.60 -13.12 -7.18
C ASP A 113 6.91 -13.50 -6.45
N ARG A 114 6.95 -13.37 -5.12
CA ARG A 114 8.08 -13.83 -4.28
C ARG A 114 8.23 -15.36 -4.30
N LEU A 115 7.13 -16.12 -4.22
CA LEU A 115 7.18 -17.58 -4.25
C LEU A 115 7.54 -18.11 -5.65
N GLN A 116 7.02 -17.51 -6.72
CA GLN A 116 7.39 -17.89 -8.10
C GLN A 116 8.85 -17.55 -8.44
N SER A 117 9.44 -16.54 -7.80
CA SER A 117 10.86 -16.22 -7.99
C SER A 117 11.81 -17.11 -7.18
N ALA A 118 11.33 -17.72 -6.09
CA ALA A 118 12.10 -18.63 -5.24
C ALA A 118 12.15 -20.09 -5.74
N ILE A 119 11.25 -20.50 -6.63
CA ILE A 119 11.25 -21.85 -7.20
C ILE A 119 12.22 -21.90 -8.40
N PRO A 120 13.28 -22.74 -8.37
CA PRO A 120 14.16 -22.91 -9.52
C PRO A 120 13.40 -23.56 -10.69
N PRO A 121 13.70 -23.19 -11.95
CA PRO A 121 13.08 -23.84 -13.10
C PRO A 121 13.39 -25.33 -13.07
N ARG A 122 12.37 -26.17 -13.33
CA ARG A 122 12.51 -27.62 -13.41
C ARG A 122 13.60 -27.93 -14.45
N PRO A 123 14.64 -28.72 -14.11
CA PRO A 123 15.72 -29.01 -15.05
C PRO A 123 15.14 -29.73 -16.28
N ALA A 124 15.43 -29.21 -17.47
CA ALA A 124 14.91 -29.66 -18.76
C ALA A 124 15.50 -31.00 -19.24
N GLY A 125 15.96 -31.87 -18.34
CA GLY A 125 16.81 -33.03 -18.66
C GLY A 125 16.36 -34.37 -18.10
N LEU A 126 15.14 -34.50 -17.58
CA LEU A 126 14.61 -35.79 -17.11
C LEU A 126 13.39 -36.20 -17.91
N GLN A 127 13.62 -36.46 -19.19
CA GLN A 127 12.80 -37.37 -19.98
C GLN A 127 13.59 -38.68 -20.01
N GLY A 128 13.31 -39.57 -19.05
CA GLY A 128 13.91 -40.90 -19.01
C GLY A 128 13.50 -41.69 -20.26
N PRO A 129 14.34 -42.64 -20.71
CA PRO A 129 14.04 -43.41 -21.91
C PRO A 129 12.81 -44.30 -21.64
N GLU A 130 11.76 -44.13 -22.42
CA GLU A 130 10.74 -45.16 -22.56
C GLU A 130 11.43 -46.39 -23.18
N ALA A 131 11.72 -47.35 -22.31
CA ALA A 131 12.22 -48.65 -22.69
C ALA A 131 11.14 -49.37 -23.52
N GLY A 132 11.47 -49.64 -24.78
CA GLY A 132 10.71 -50.57 -25.60
C GLY A 132 10.75 -51.97 -24.99
N ARG A 133 9.57 -52.58 -24.88
CA ARG A 133 9.25 -53.95 -25.28
C ARG A 133 7.73 -54.09 -25.38
#